data_AF-A0A1A8WLG1-F1
#
_entry.id   AF-A0A1A8WLG1-F1
#
_cell.length_a   1.000
_cell.length_b   1.000
_cell.length_c   1.000
_cell.angle_alpha   90.00
_cell.angle_beta   90.00
_cell.angle_gamma   90.00
#
_symmetry.space_group_name_H-M   'P 1'
#
loop_
_entity.id
_entity.type
_entity.pdbx_description
1 polymer ?
#
loop_
_entity_poly.entity_id
_entity_poly.type
_entity_poly.pdbx_seq_one_letter_code
_entity_poly.pdbx_strand_id
1 'polypeptide(L)'
;MGYCTISDDNKNLMTYKHIKKLCSDNNLYDTDELNEVLYLHMKGFHNIDGLSTFKNLKCLFLNNNCLKKNENLNDLVNLKA
;
A
#
# COMPACT_ATOMS: atom_id res chain seq x y z
N MET A 1 -19.21 23.49 -15.72
CA MET A 1 -19.61 22.83 -14.46
C MET A 1 -19.26 21.35 -14.61
N GLY A 2 -18.28 20.86 -13.85
CA GLY A 2 -17.93 19.43 -13.73
C GLY A 2 -17.34 18.77 -14.97
N TYR A 3 -16.00 18.81 -15.13
CA TYR A 3 -15.34 17.76 -15.91
C TYR A 3 -15.55 16.46 -15.14
N CYS A 4 -16.47 15.64 -15.63
CA CYS A 4 -16.61 14.25 -15.22
C CYS A 4 -15.27 13.58 -15.55
N THR A 5 -14.46 13.33 -14.52
CA THR A 5 -13.21 12.59 -14.68
C THR A 5 -13.58 11.16 -15.07
N ILE A 6 -13.61 10.91 -16.38
CA ILE A 6 -13.43 9.59 -16.92
C ILE A 6 -11.99 9.21 -16.54
N SER A 7 -11.82 8.50 -15.43
CA SER A 7 -10.54 7.90 -15.09
C SER A 7 -10.49 6.52 -15.72
N ASP A 8 -10.34 6.52 -17.05
CA ASP A 8 -9.81 5.42 -17.83
C ASP A 8 -8.38 5.12 -17.34
N ASP A 9 -8.22 4.01 -16.60
CA ASP A 9 -7.18 2.98 -16.72
C ASP A 9 -7.23 2.13 -15.44
N ASN A 10 -7.65 0.87 -15.55
CA ASN A 10 -7.71 -0.13 -14.48
C ASN A 10 -6.31 -0.53 -13.98
N LYS A 11 -5.49 0.43 -13.53
CA LYS A 11 -4.27 0.15 -12.78
C LYS A 11 -4.58 0.36 -11.31
N ASN A 12 -4.70 -0.74 -10.57
CA ASN A 12 -4.68 -0.71 -9.12
C ASN A 12 -3.29 -0.23 -8.68
N LEU A 13 -3.15 1.10 -8.56
CA LEU A 13 -1.96 1.74 -8.04
C LEU A 13 -2.05 1.76 -6.52
N MET A 14 -1.02 1.24 -5.86
CA MET A 14 -0.89 1.33 -4.41
C MET A 14 -0.57 2.79 -4.08
N THR A 15 -1.49 3.50 -3.43
CA THR A 15 -1.28 4.89 -3.01
C THR A 15 -1.46 5.00 -1.50
N TYR A 16 -0.85 6.03 -0.89
CA TYR A 16 -0.97 6.30 0.54
C TYR A 16 -2.43 6.32 1.03
N LYS A 17 -3.34 6.95 0.28
CA LYS A 17 -4.77 6.98 0.61
C LYS A 17 -5.40 5.59 0.59
N HIS A 18 -5.01 4.74 -0.35
CA HIS A 18 -5.48 3.35 -0.41
C HIS A 18 -5.00 2.56 0.80
N ILE A 19 -3.73 2.73 1.19
CA ILE A 19 -3.16 2.06 2.36
C ILE A 19 -3.87 2.53 3.63
N LYS A 20 -4.07 3.83 3.83
CA LYS A 20 -4.84 4.40 4.94
C LYS A 20 -6.25 3.80 5.04
N LYS A 21 -6.93 3.64 3.90
CA LYS A 21 -8.24 3.00 3.86
C LYS A 21 -8.17 1.54 4.29
N LEU A 22 -7.18 0.79 3.81
CA LEU A 22 -6.95 -0.59 4.22
C LEU A 22 -6.58 -0.69 5.72
N CYS A 23 -5.86 0.28 6.27
CA CYS A 23 -5.61 0.33 7.70
C CYS A 23 -6.92 0.43 8.48
N SER A 24 -7.81 1.34 8.06
CA SER A 24 -9.13 1.48 8.69
C SER A 24 -9.98 0.21 8.53
N ASP A 25 -9.98 -0.41 7.35
CA ASP A 25 -10.73 -1.65 7.10
C ASP A 25 -10.21 -2.86 7.91
N ASN A 26 -8.91 -2.89 8.23
CA ASN A 26 -8.27 -3.97 9.00
C ASN A 26 -8.14 -3.65 10.50
N ASN A 27 -8.81 -2.60 11.02
CA ASN A 27 -8.68 -2.13 12.40
C ASN A 27 -7.21 -1.91 12.83
N LEU A 28 -6.39 -1.40 11.92
CA LEU A 28 -5.02 -0.99 12.19
C LEU A 28 -4.98 0.42 12.78
N TYR A 29 -3.80 0.84 13.27
CA TYR A 29 -3.61 2.17 13.84
C TYR A 29 -3.72 3.25 12.76
N ASP A 30 -4.30 4.39 13.12
CA ASP A 30 -4.32 5.56 12.24
C ASP A 30 -2.91 6.16 12.05
N THR A 31 -2.03 5.94 13.03
CA THR A 31 -0.63 6.36 12.96
C THR A 31 0.19 5.33 12.19
N ASP A 32 0.70 5.72 11.02
CA ASP A 32 1.46 4.85 10.12
C ASP A 32 2.65 4.16 10.80
N GLU A 33 3.36 4.88 11.67
CA GLU A 33 4.55 4.39 12.39
C GLU A 33 4.24 3.40 13.53
N LEU A 34 2.97 3.29 13.96
CA LEU A 34 2.55 2.30 14.96
C LEU A 34 2.17 0.96 14.31
N ASN A 35 1.95 0.96 12.99
CA ASN A 35 1.60 -0.25 12.28
C ASN A 35 2.85 -1.06 11.95
N GLU A 36 2.92 -2.26 12.53
CA GLU A 36 4.02 -3.20 12.26
C GLU A 36 3.67 -4.21 11.16
N VAL A 37 2.37 -4.42 10.88
CA VAL A 37 1.87 -5.40 9.92
C VAL A 37 0.86 -4.75 8.98
N LEU A 38 1.07 -4.91 7.68
CA LEU A 38 0.18 -4.36 6.65
C LEU A 38 -0.34 -5.43 5.70
N TYR A 39 -1.66 -5.49 5.53
CA TYR A 39 -2.34 -6.48 4.70
C TYR A 39 -2.70 -5.89 3.34
N LEU A 40 -1.87 -6.15 2.34
CA LEU A 40 -2.06 -5.69 0.96
C LEU A 40 -2.33 -6.85 -0.03
N HIS A 41 -2.82 -7.99 0.46
CA HIS A 41 -3.06 -9.18 -0.35
C HIS A 41 -4.32 -9.06 -1.22
N MET A 42 -4.30 -9.70 -2.39
CA MET A 42 -5.44 -9.80 -3.31
C MET A 42 -6.01 -8.43 -3.74
N LYS A 43 -5.16 -7.41 -3.87
CA LYS A 43 -5.56 -6.07 -4.33
C LYS A 43 -5.25 -5.84 -5.80
N GLY A 44 -4.47 -6.71 -6.43
CA GLY A 44 -4.08 -6.57 -7.83
C GLY A 44 -3.14 -5.40 -8.07
N PHE A 45 -2.35 -4.99 -7.05
CA PHE A 45 -1.45 -3.85 -7.19
C PHE A 45 -0.41 -4.09 -8.29
N HIS A 46 -0.15 -3.08 -9.13
CA HIS A 46 0.86 -3.13 -10.19
C HIS A 46 2.22 -2.56 -9.77
N ASN A 47 2.21 -1.69 -8.76
CA ASN A 47 3.37 -1.04 -8.17
C ASN A 47 3.21 -0.93 -6.65
N ILE A 48 4.32 -0.64 -5.98
CA ILE A 48 4.38 -0.36 -4.55
C ILE A 48 4.72 1.12 -4.38
N ASP A 49 3.86 1.87 -3.69
CA ASP A 49 4.08 3.27 -3.36
C ASP A 49 3.25 3.67 -2.12
N GLY A 50 3.64 4.75 -1.44
CA GLY A 50 2.99 5.23 -0.23
C GLY A 50 3.36 4.47 1.06
N LEU A 51 4.42 3.67 1.03
CA LEU A 51 4.94 2.93 2.20
C LEU A 51 6.04 3.68 2.97
N SER A 52 6.58 4.79 2.45
CA SER A 52 7.71 5.50 3.07
C SER A 52 7.42 6.05 4.48
N THR A 53 6.16 6.24 4.86
CA THR A 53 5.78 6.64 6.24
C THR A 53 5.70 5.46 7.21
N PHE A 54 5.60 4.22 6.72
CA PHE A 54 5.49 3.00 7.52
C PHE A 54 6.88 2.51 7.97
N LYS A 55 7.60 3.33 8.74
CA LYS A 55 9.00 3.06 9.12
C LYS A 55 9.19 1.83 10.02
N ASN A 56 8.20 1.51 10.86
CA ASN A 56 8.22 0.37 11.76
C ASN A 56 7.59 -0.89 11.16
N LEU A 57 7.31 -0.91 9.86
CA LEU A 57 6.71 -2.07 9.23
C LEU A 57 7.66 -3.27 9.31
N LYS A 58 7.21 -4.34 9.97
CA LYS A 58 7.94 -5.62 10.11
C LYS A 58 7.47 -6.65 9.11
N CYS A 59 6.17 -6.68 8.81
CA CYS A 59 5.56 -7.63 7.88
C CYS A 59 4.66 -6.92 6.85
N LEU A 60 4.83 -7.29 5.59
CA LEU A 60 4.07 -6.76 4.47
C LEU A 60 3.51 -7.91 3.63
N PHE A 61 2.17 -8.02 3.55
CA PHE A 61 1.52 -9.07 2.77
C PHE A 61 1.19 -8.59 1.35
N LEU A 62 1.95 -9.01 0.35
CA LEU A 62 1.74 -8.63 -1.06
C LEU A 62 1.24 -9.78 -1.95
N ASN A 63 0.82 -10.89 -1.35
CA ASN A 63 0.36 -12.07 -2.09
C ASN A 63 -0.83 -11.77 -3.02
N ASN A 64 -0.89 -12.46 -4.16
CA ASN A 64 -1.93 -12.27 -5.18
C ASN A 64 -2.05 -10.81 -5.69
N ASN A 65 -0.92 -10.12 -5.82
CA ASN A 65 -0.83 -8.86 -6.56
C ASN A 65 -0.11 -9.06 -7.90
N CYS A 66 -0.24 -8.10 -8.80
CA CYS A 66 0.36 -8.10 -10.13
C CYS A 66 1.60 -7.18 -10.17
N LEU A 67 2.44 -7.27 -9.12
CA LEU A 67 3.63 -6.43 -8.96
C LEU A 67 4.66 -6.80 -10.03
N LYS A 68 4.93 -5.88 -10.96
CA LYS A 68 5.92 -6.11 -12.03
C LYS A 68 7.35 -5.77 -11.62
N LYS A 69 7.53 -4.92 -10.60
CA LYS A 69 8.83 -4.44 -10.14
C LYS A 69 8.76 -4.07 -8.67
N ASN A 70 9.69 -4.59 -7.87
CA ASN A 70 9.75 -4.38 -6.41
C ASN A 70 10.53 -3.11 -6.07
N GLU A 71 10.13 -1.98 -6.66
CA GLU A 71 10.73 -0.66 -6.38
C GLU A 71 9.98 -0.03 -5.20
N ASN A 72 10.63 0.83 -4.40
CA ASN A 72 10.07 1.49 -3.20
C ASN A 72 9.90 0.62 -1.93
N LEU A 73 10.59 -0.52 -1.82
CA LEU A 73 10.71 -1.25 -0.54
C LEU A 73 11.98 -0.89 0.25
N ASN A 74 12.92 -0.17 -0.36
CA ASN A 74 14.21 0.16 0.26
C ASN A 74 14.10 1.05 1.51
N ASP A 75 13.03 1.85 1.60
CA ASP A 75 12.79 2.73 2.74
C ASP A 75 12.33 1.95 3.99
N LEU A 76 11.92 0.69 3.83
CA LEU A 76 11.41 -0.17 4.90
C LEU A 76 12.55 -0.93 5.58
N VAL A 77 13.36 -0.20 6.34
CA VAL A 77 14.55 -0.75 7.03
C VAL A 77 14.25 -1.84 8.06
N ASN A 78 13.00 -1.88 8.58
CA ASN A 78 12.54 -2.84 9.57
C ASN A 78 11.83 -4.05 8.95
N LEU A 79 11.64 -4.07 7.63
CA LEU A 79 10.96 -5.16 6.94
C LEU A 79 11.83 -6.42 7.02
N LYS A 80 11.26 -7.49 7.59
CA LYS A 80 11.94 -8.79 7.65
C LYS A 80 11.47 -9.64 6.48
N ALA A 81 12.44 -10.20 5.75
CA ALA A 81 12.22 -11.17 4.68
C ALA A 81 11.98 -12.58 5.25
#